data_AF-A0A5C3NSY1-F1
#
_entry.id   AF-A0A5C3NSY1-F1
#
_cell.length_a   1.000
_cell.length_b   1.000
_cell.length_c   1.000
_cell.angle_alpha   90.00
_cell.angle_beta   90.00
_cell.angle_gamma   90.00
#
_symmetry.space_group_name_H-M   'P 1'
#
loop_
_entity.id
_entity.type
_entity.pdbx_description
1 polymer ?
#
loop_
_entity_poly.entity_id
_entity_poly.type
_entity_poly.pdbx_seq_one_letter_code
_entity_poly.pdbx_strand_id
1 'polypeptide(L)'
;MSERGRPLLHEVIPMIDVIDGMLKGASNDRGLKPAVRVAASLGRAVLNRYYSKTDDSIMYRCAMIMHPRYKLAYFRTEGWLQDWIDTALDIVRREWDRYKPSSSEAASQLRSQGTSLFAALDTYGTEGSVDALEDYLNTPPIPSISDPLKHWHALDSEKNPLARMALDMLSAPATSVDAERSFSRGGLVVSKLRHNLSDESTRAATVLNSWMQIPGLVPKQSIVQTFKTGDLQPILVSTRGKRVPIPMGI
;
A
#
# COMPACT_ATOMS: atom_id res chain seq x y z
N MET A 1 11.93 9.20 1.99
CA MET A 1 11.50 9.63 0.65
C MET A 1 11.33 8.40 -0.21
N SER A 2 10.09 8.02 -0.54
CA SER A 2 9.81 6.92 -1.45
C SER A 2 10.38 7.26 -2.82
N GLU A 3 11.40 6.53 -3.27
CA GLU A 3 12.08 6.75 -4.56
C GLU A 3 11.23 6.42 -5.79
N ARG A 4 9.90 6.37 -5.66
CA ARG A 4 8.99 6.13 -6.78
C ARG A 4 7.82 7.09 -6.65
N GLY A 5 7.72 8.02 -7.59
CA GLY A 5 6.72 9.10 -7.66
C GLY A 5 5.29 8.63 -7.85
N ARG A 6 4.79 7.83 -6.90
CA ARG A 6 3.44 7.30 -6.81
C ARG A 6 2.89 7.72 -5.45
N PRO A 7 1.85 8.58 -5.41
CA PRO A 7 1.21 8.87 -4.15
C PRO A 7 0.55 7.60 -3.61
N LEU A 8 0.80 7.29 -2.35
CA LEU A 8 0.15 6.20 -1.62
C LEU A 8 -1.03 6.73 -0.81
N LEU A 9 -1.98 5.86 -0.47
CA LEU A 9 -3.23 6.29 0.19
C LEU A 9 -3.00 7.06 1.50
N HIS A 10 -2.00 6.67 2.29
CA HIS A 10 -1.67 7.35 3.54
C HIS A 10 -1.10 8.77 3.37
N GLU A 11 -0.78 9.18 2.15
CA GLU A 11 -0.30 10.53 1.85
C GLU A 11 -1.46 11.46 1.45
N VAL A 12 -2.64 10.93 1.12
CA VAL A 12 -3.75 11.71 0.55
C VAL A 12 -4.38 12.65 1.57
N ILE A 13 -4.81 12.13 2.73
CA ILE A 13 -5.45 12.96 3.77
C ILE A 13 -4.48 14.06 4.24
N PRO A 14 -3.22 13.77 4.62
CA PRO A 14 -2.25 14.82 4.96
C PRO A 14 -2.02 15.85 3.86
N MET A 15 -1.99 15.42 2.60
CA MET A 15 -1.84 16.35 1.49
C MET A 15 -3.05 17.28 1.34
N ILE A 16 -4.27 16.75 1.49
CA ILE A 16 -5.48 17.56 1.46
C ILE A 16 -5.47 18.58 2.62
N ASP A 17 -5.11 18.15 3.83
CA ASP A 17 -5.07 19.04 5.01
C ASP A 17 -4.04 20.17 4.84
N VAL A 18 -2.87 19.87 4.27
CA VAL A 18 -1.87 20.89 3.91
C VAL A 18 -2.43 21.89 2.89
N ILE A 19 -3.12 21.42 1.85
CA ILE A 19 -3.72 22.29 0.84
C ILE A 19 -4.86 23.12 1.44
N ASP A 20 -5.68 22.55 2.33
CA ASP A 20 -6.74 23.30 3.04
C ASP A 20 -6.13 24.45 3.84
N GLY A 21 -5.04 24.19 4.57
CA GLY A 21 -4.30 25.19 5.32
C GLY A 21 -3.79 26.32 4.43
N MET A 22 -3.19 25.99 3.28
CA MET A 22 -2.70 26.99 2.30
C MET A 22 -3.84 27.83 1.73
N LEU A 23 -4.95 27.21 1.32
CA LEU A 23 -6.11 27.91 0.75
C LEU A 23 -6.81 28.78 1.79
N LYS A 24 -6.96 28.28 3.01
CA LYS A 24 -7.50 29.05 4.15
C LYS A 24 -6.62 30.26 4.44
N GLY A 25 -5.30 30.10 4.47
CA GLY A 25 -4.34 31.20 4.61
C GLY A 25 -4.54 32.27 3.53
N ALA A 26 -4.53 31.85 2.25
CA ALA A 26 -4.70 32.75 1.11
C ALA A 26 -6.08 33.45 1.08
N SER A 27 -7.15 32.80 1.51
CA SER A 27 -8.48 33.43 1.58
C SER A 27 -8.57 34.55 2.64
N ASN A 28 -7.78 34.44 3.70
CA ASN A 28 -7.80 35.35 4.85
C ASN A 28 -6.74 36.46 4.75
N ASP A 29 -5.74 36.30 3.88
CA ASP A 29 -4.69 37.30 3.66
C ASP A 29 -5.25 38.57 3.00
N ARG A 30 -5.32 39.66 3.76
CA ARG A 30 -5.79 40.98 3.30
C ARG A 30 -4.79 41.69 2.38
N GLY A 31 -3.54 41.22 2.30
CA GLY A 31 -2.53 41.71 1.36
C GLY A 31 -2.73 41.18 -0.07
N LEU A 32 -3.48 40.09 -0.25
CA LEU A 32 -3.79 39.54 -1.56
C LEU A 32 -4.96 40.27 -2.23
N LYS A 33 -4.94 40.30 -3.57
CA LYS A 33 -6.03 40.86 -4.37
C LYS A 33 -7.36 40.15 -4.04
N PRO A 34 -8.50 40.87 -4.00
CA PRO A 34 -9.81 40.26 -3.72
C PRO A 34 -10.13 39.03 -4.59
N ALA A 35 -9.77 39.09 -5.87
CA ALA A 35 -9.96 37.97 -6.80
C ALA A 35 -9.21 36.69 -6.37
N VAL A 36 -7.98 36.82 -5.84
CA VAL A 36 -7.18 35.67 -5.38
C VAL A 36 -7.78 35.07 -4.12
N ARG A 37 -8.28 35.91 -3.20
CA ARG A 37 -8.94 35.45 -1.98
C ARG A 37 -10.22 34.69 -2.27
N VAL A 38 -11.04 35.22 -3.20
CA VAL A 38 -12.27 34.54 -3.66
C VAL A 38 -11.92 33.22 -4.35
N ALA A 39 -10.93 33.21 -5.25
CA ALA A 39 -10.46 31.99 -5.90
C ALA A 39 -9.98 30.94 -4.90
N ALA A 40 -9.24 31.34 -3.85
CA ALA A 40 -8.80 30.44 -2.78
C ALA A 40 -10.00 29.85 -2.02
N SER A 41 -11.01 30.66 -1.70
CA SER A 41 -12.23 30.18 -1.04
C SER A 41 -13.03 29.19 -1.89
N LEU A 42 -13.11 29.40 -3.20
CA LEU A 42 -13.74 28.48 -4.15
C LEU A 42 -12.95 27.19 -4.29
N GLY A 43 -11.61 27.29 -4.41
CA GLY A 43 -10.72 26.13 -4.43
C GLY A 43 -10.89 25.27 -3.17
N ARG A 44 -11.06 25.91 -2.01
CA ARG A 44 -11.31 25.22 -0.74
C ARG A 44 -12.65 24.49 -0.72
N ALA A 45 -13.70 25.09 -1.28
CA ALA A 45 -15.00 24.43 -1.42
C ALA A 45 -14.92 23.17 -2.31
N VAL A 46 -14.16 23.25 -3.42
CA VAL A 46 -13.89 22.09 -4.28
C VAL A 46 -13.08 21.03 -3.53
N LEU A 47 -12.04 21.43 -2.79
CA LEU A 47 -11.22 20.52 -1.99
C LEU A 47 -12.06 19.74 -0.97
N ASN A 48 -12.94 20.42 -0.24
CA ASN A 48 -13.84 19.78 0.74
C ASN A 48 -14.77 18.74 0.10
N ARG A 49 -15.20 18.97 -1.15
CA ARG A 49 -15.98 17.98 -1.90
C ARG A 49 -15.17 16.72 -2.21
N TYR A 50 -13.87 16.83 -2.44
CA TYR A 50 -12.99 15.67 -2.64
C TYR A 50 -12.58 15.03 -1.31
N TYR A 51 -12.44 15.82 -0.25
CA TYR A 51 -12.21 15.29 1.08
C TYR A 51 -13.36 14.38 1.52
N SER A 52 -14.62 14.77 1.31
CA SER A 52 -15.75 13.88 1.62
C SER A 52 -15.76 12.58 0.82
N LYS A 53 -15.04 12.52 -0.32
CA LYS A 53 -14.88 11.29 -1.10
C LYS A 53 -13.88 10.30 -0.51
N THR A 54 -13.05 10.71 0.44
CA THR A 54 -12.20 9.74 1.16
C THR A 54 -13.04 8.83 2.05
N ASP A 55 -14.25 9.23 2.40
CA ASP A 55 -15.18 8.41 3.19
C ASP A 55 -15.88 7.32 2.37
N ASP A 56 -15.88 7.43 1.04
CA ASP A 56 -16.45 6.41 0.14
C ASP A 56 -15.63 5.09 0.18
N SER A 57 -14.42 5.10 0.74
CA SER A 57 -13.54 3.94 0.85
C SER A 57 -12.90 3.82 2.22
N ILE A 58 -12.98 2.62 2.80
CA ILE A 58 -12.32 2.28 4.08
C ILE A 58 -10.80 2.44 4.02
N MET A 59 -10.21 2.37 2.83
CA MET A 59 -8.76 2.27 2.67
C MET A 59 -8.03 3.53 3.15
N TYR A 60 -8.61 4.73 3.02
CA TYR A 60 -7.95 5.96 3.46
C TYR A 60 -7.76 5.98 4.98
N ARG A 61 -8.83 5.69 5.73
CA ARG A 61 -8.79 5.66 7.21
C ARG A 61 -7.93 4.49 7.70
N CYS A 62 -8.06 3.31 7.09
CA CYS A 62 -7.21 2.16 7.40
C CYS A 62 -5.73 2.47 7.16
N ALA A 63 -5.36 3.03 6.00
CA ALA A 63 -3.97 3.36 5.68
C ALA A 63 -3.38 4.37 6.67
N MET A 64 -4.15 5.37 7.10
CA MET A 64 -3.73 6.33 8.12
C MET A 64 -3.51 5.67 9.49
N ILE A 65 -4.42 4.80 9.93
CA ILE A 65 -4.31 4.11 11.23
C ILE A 65 -3.15 3.11 11.22
N MET A 66 -2.97 2.36 10.13
CA MET A 66 -1.87 1.41 9.96
C MET A 66 -0.52 2.10 9.73
N HIS A 67 -0.48 3.43 9.59
CA HIS A 67 0.78 4.15 9.52
C HIS A 67 1.36 4.37 10.92
N PRO A 68 2.55 3.81 11.26
CA PRO A 68 3.11 3.84 12.61
C PRO A 68 3.33 5.24 13.18
N ARG A 69 3.61 6.23 12.31
CA ARG A 69 3.75 7.66 12.66
C ARG A 69 2.43 8.36 12.97
N TYR A 70 1.35 7.99 12.30
CA TYR A 70 0.08 8.73 12.37
C TYR A 70 -0.83 8.12 13.42
N LYS A 71 -1.19 6.83 13.23
CA LYS A 71 -2.18 6.13 14.06
C LYS A 71 -3.42 7.01 14.29
N LEU A 72 -4.04 6.89 15.46
CA LEU A 72 -5.12 7.77 15.91
C LEU A 72 -4.65 9.17 16.32
N ALA A 73 -3.36 9.32 16.62
CA ALA A 73 -2.81 10.60 17.07
C ALA A 73 -2.95 11.68 15.99
N TYR A 74 -2.86 11.30 14.72
CA TYR A 74 -3.11 12.19 13.59
C TYR A 74 -4.50 12.84 13.66
N PHE A 75 -5.56 12.04 13.71
CA PHE A 75 -6.93 12.56 13.70
C PHE A 75 -7.24 13.45 14.91
N ARG A 76 -6.69 13.10 16.09
CA ARG A 76 -6.81 13.92 17.29
C ARG A 76 -6.11 15.27 17.14
N THR A 77 -4.94 15.28 16.52
CA THR A 77 -4.15 16.49 16.29
C THR A 77 -4.82 17.41 15.26
N GLU A 78 -5.40 16.84 14.21
CA GLU A 78 -6.18 17.56 13.20
C GLU A 78 -7.60 17.93 13.66
N GLY A 79 -7.95 17.67 14.93
CA GLY A 79 -9.20 18.11 15.52
C GLY A 79 -10.44 17.41 14.98
N TRP A 80 -10.32 16.16 14.53
CA TRP A 80 -11.48 15.37 14.11
C TRP A 80 -12.44 15.15 15.27
N LEU A 81 -13.74 15.11 14.95
CA LEU A 81 -14.78 14.78 15.93
C LEU A 81 -14.57 13.36 16.48
N GLN A 82 -14.85 13.16 17.77
CA GLN A 82 -14.67 11.87 18.42
C GLN A 82 -15.45 10.75 17.69
N ASP A 83 -16.70 11.01 17.30
CA ASP A 83 -17.53 10.08 16.53
C ASP A 83 -16.88 9.63 15.21
N TRP A 84 -16.10 10.50 14.55
CA TRP A 84 -15.41 10.17 13.31
C TRP A 84 -14.19 9.28 13.57
N ILE A 85 -13.48 9.55 14.67
CA ILE A 85 -12.36 8.71 15.12
C ILE A 85 -12.88 7.32 15.50
N ASP A 86 -14.00 7.25 16.21
CA ASP A 86 -14.64 5.99 16.60
C ASP A 86 -15.12 5.21 15.37
N THR A 87 -15.71 5.90 14.39
CA THR A 87 -16.07 5.28 13.10
C THR A 87 -14.85 4.73 12.37
N ALA A 88 -13.73 5.45 12.37
CA ALA A 88 -12.48 4.99 11.75
C ALA A 88 -11.91 3.75 12.46
N LEU A 89 -11.99 3.71 13.80
CA LEU A 89 -11.64 2.55 14.60
C LEU A 89 -12.48 1.33 14.27
N ASP A 90 -13.80 1.50 14.21
CA ASP A 90 -14.72 0.42 13.88
C ASP A 90 -14.48 -0.17 12.48
N ILE A 91 -14.14 0.70 11.52
CA ILE A 91 -13.75 0.27 10.17
C ILE A 91 -12.50 -0.61 10.22
N VAL A 92 -11.45 -0.18 10.92
CA VAL A 92 -10.19 -0.93 11.03
C VAL A 92 -10.39 -2.25 11.77
N ARG A 93 -11.15 -2.26 12.87
CA ARG A 93 -11.47 -3.47 13.63
C ARG A 93 -12.23 -4.48 12.79
N ARG A 94 -13.24 -4.04 12.05
CA ARG A 94 -14.02 -4.90 11.15
C ARG A 94 -13.16 -5.48 10.04
N GLU A 95 -12.23 -4.70 9.50
CA GLU A 95 -11.34 -5.20 8.46
C GLU A 95 -10.29 -6.17 9.02
N TRP A 96 -9.81 -5.92 10.25
CA TRP A 96 -8.89 -6.82 10.96
C TRP A 96 -9.45 -8.22 11.19
N ASP A 97 -10.76 -8.37 11.40
CA ASP A 97 -11.39 -9.68 11.53
C ASP A 97 -11.14 -10.61 10.33
N ARG A 98 -10.86 -10.07 9.14
CA ARG A 98 -10.52 -10.85 7.93
C ARG A 98 -9.09 -11.39 7.94
N TYR A 99 -8.21 -10.78 8.72
CA TYR A 99 -6.79 -11.13 8.79
C TYR A 99 -6.46 -11.97 10.02
N LYS A 100 -7.35 -12.02 11.01
CA LYS A 100 -7.16 -12.84 12.22
C LYS A 100 -6.85 -14.30 11.83
N PRO A 101 -5.81 -14.90 12.43
CA PRO A 101 -5.53 -16.31 12.20
C PRO A 101 -6.70 -17.14 12.70
N SER A 102 -7.07 -18.16 11.93
CA SER A 102 -8.12 -19.09 12.38
C SER A 102 -7.66 -19.74 13.69
N SER A 103 -8.58 -20.02 14.62
CA SER A 103 -8.24 -20.65 15.92
C SER A 103 -7.42 -21.95 15.77
N SER A 104 -7.59 -22.67 14.66
CA SER A 104 -6.80 -23.85 14.27
C SER A 104 -5.33 -23.54 13.90
N GLU A 105 -5.08 -22.40 13.24
CA GLU A 105 -3.75 -21.96 12.81
C GLU A 105 -2.94 -21.41 14.00
N ALA A 106 -3.58 -20.66 14.90
CA ALA A 106 -2.96 -20.20 16.15
C ALA A 106 -2.52 -21.39 17.03
N ALA A 107 -3.38 -22.41 17.16
CA ALA A 107 -3.07 -23.61 17.93
C ALA A 107 -1.97 -24.49 17.31
N SER A 108 -1.72 -24.41 16.01
CA SER A 108 -0.63 -25.14 15.35
C SER A 108 0.71 -24.39 15.43
N GLN A 109 0.71 -23.06 15.43
CA GLN A 109 1.89 -22.24 15.72
C GLN A 109 2.39 -22.42 17.15
N LEU A 110 1.49 -22.51 18.13
CA LEU A 110 1.86 -22.74 19.53
C LEU A 110 2.49 -24.12 19.76
N ARG A 111 2.12 -25.12 18.94
CA ARG A 111 2.64 -26.51 19.03
C ARG A 111 3.99 -26.71 18.36
N SER A 112 4.43 -25.81 17.48
CA SER A 112 5.75 -25.90 16.81
C SER A 112 6.87 -25.26 17.62
N GLN A 113 6.55 -24.34 18.55
CA GLN A 113 7.47 -23.87 19.58
C GLN A 113 7.47 -24.91 20.72
N GLY A 114 8.46 -25.79 20.74
CA GLY A 114 8.59 -26.85 21.75
C GLY A 114 8.44 -26.29 23.17
N THR A 115 7.84 -27.07 24.07
CA THR A 115 7.55 -26.67 25.46
C THR A 115 8.81 -26.32 26.22
N SER A 116 9.16 -25.03 26.21
CA SER A 116 10.18 -24.40 27.05
C SER A 116 9.90 -24.69 28.53
N LEU A 117 10.93 -25.02 29.30
CA LEU A 117 10.86 -25.20 30.76
C LEU A 117 10.31 -23.94 31.47
N PHE A 118 10.44 -22.78 30.82
CA PHE A 118 9.96 -21.49 31.29
C PHE A 118 8.67 -21.04 30.60
N ALA A 119 7.98 -21.90 29.84
CA ALA A 119 6.73 -21.54 29.14
C ALA A 119 5.68 -20.95 30.10
N ALA A 120 5.64 -21.41 31.37
CA ALA A 120 4.76 -20.84 32.39
C ALA A 120 5.16 -19.41 32.84
N LEU A 121 6.45 -19.07 32.79
CA LEU A 121 6.96 -17.70 33.02
C LEU A 121 6.80 -16.81 31.79
N ASP A 122 7.00 -17.35 30.59
CA ASP A 122 6.79 -16.64 29.32
C ASP A 122 5.29 -16.29 29.13
N THR A 123 4.40 -17.10 29.70
CA THR A 123 2.94 -16.89 29.68
C THR A 123 2.43 -16.12 30.93
N TYR A 124 3.33 -15.74 31.85
CA TYR A 124 2.96 -15.06 33.09
C TYR A 124 2.57 -13.60 32.80
N GLY A 125 1.29 -13.27 33.00
CA GLY A 125 0.73 -11.95 32.69
C GLY A 125 0.11 -11.81 31.28
N THR A 126 0.20 -12.85 30.44
CA THR A 126 -0.51 -12.93 29.14
C THR A 126 -1.84 -13.69 29.24
N GLU A 127 -2.50 -13.65 30.39
CA GLU A 127 -3.79 -14.34 30.62
C GLU A 127 -4.97 -13.71 29.85
N GLY A 128 -4.78 -12.51 29.28
CA GLY A 128 -5.57 -12.03 28.17
C GLY A 128 -4.68 -11.95 26.95
N SER A 129 -4.91 -12.79 25.93
CA SER A 129 -4.27 -12.57 24.63
C SER A 129 -4.81 -11.24 24.10
N VAL A 130 -4.09 -10.15 24.37
CA VAL A 130 -4.45 -8.83 23.85
C VAL A 130 -4.41 -8.95 22.34
N ASP A 131 -5.52 -8.61 21.70
CA ASP A 131 -5.65 -8.65 20.26
C ASP A 131 -4.52 -7.81 19.62
N ALA A 132 -3.83 -8.37 18.62
CA ALA A 132 -2.63 -7.73 18.05
C ALA A 132 -2.91 -6.33 17.49
N LEU A 133 -4.13 -6.08 17.00
CA LEU A 133 -4.53 -4.73 16.57
C LEU A 133 -4.63 -3.80 17.78
N GLU A 134 -5.24 -4.23 18.88
CA GLU A 134 -5.38 -3.41 20.08
C GLU A 134 -4.01 -3.10 20.72
N ASP A 135 -3.09 -4.07 20.75
CA ASP A 135 -1.70 -3.82 21.19
C ASP A 135 -1.03 -2.75 20.30
N TYR A 136 -1.17 -2.87 18.98
CA TYR A 136 -0.67 -1.85 18.06
C TYR A 136 -1.33 -0.47 18.24
N LEU A 137 -2.64 -0.41 18.51
CA LEU A 137 -3.36 0.86 18.73
C LEU A 137 -2.97 1.52 20.06
N ASN A 138 -2.62 0.72 21.07
CA ASN A 138 -2.19 1.19 22.39
C ASN A 138 -0.73 1.63 22.45
N THR A 139 0.11 1.15 21.53
CA THR A 139 1.50 1.63 21.44
C THR A 139 1.57 3.07 20.91
N PRO A 140 2.49 3.91 21.42
CA PRO A 140 2.62 5.29 20.98
C PRO A 140 2.98 5.38 19.49
N PRO A 141 2.59 6.47 18.78
CA PRO A 141 3.05 6.72 17.43
C PRO A 141 4.58 6.88 17.39
N ILE A 142 5.21 6.48 16.29
CA ILE A 142 6.67 6.48 16.12
C ILE A 142 7.05 7.57 15.10
N PRO A 143 7.53 8.76 15.53
CA PRO A 143 7.79 9.89 14.64
C PRO A 143 8.94 9.66 13.63
N SER A 144 9.89 8.78 13.97
CA SER A 144 11.08 8.51 13.17
C SER A 144 10.80 7.69 11.91
N ILE A 145 9.62 7.09 11.77
CA ILE A 145 9.27 6.26 10.62
C ILE A 145 8.87 7.15 9.44
N SER A 146 9.78 7.23 8.45
CA SER A 146 9.51 7.89 7.16
C SER A 146 8.89 6.96 6.12
N ASP A 147 9.11 5.65 6.22
CA ASP A 147 8.63 4.66 5.24
C ASP A 147 7.86 3.56 5.97
N PRO A 148 6.52 3.61 5.97
CA PRO A 148 5.70 2.66 6.72
C PRO A 148 5.78 1.26 6.11
N LEU A 149 5.98 1.13 4.79
CA LEU A 149 6.09 -0.17 4.13
C LEU A 149 7.35 -0.91 4.57
N LYS A 150 8.47 -0.21 4.67
CA LYS A 150 9.72 -0.80 5.20
C LYS A 150 9.56 -1.26 6.65
N HIS A 151 8.87 -0.49 7.48
CA HIS A 151 8.60 -0.87 8.86
C HIS A 151 7.80 -2.18 8.92
N TRP A 152 6.68 -2.26 8.22
CA TRP A 152 5.84 -3.46 8.25
C TRP A 152 6.50 -4.67 7.59
N HIS A 153 7.29 -4.48 6.52
CA HIS A 153 8.08 -5.57 5.94
C HIS A 153 9.12 -6.15 6.90
N ALA A 154 9.73 -5.31 7.76
CA ALA A 154 10.66 -5.80 8.77
C ALA A 154 9.96 -6.65 9.85
N LEU A 155 8.66 -6.41 10.10
CA LEU A 155 7.83 -7.16 11.05
C LEU A 155 7.15 -8.40 10.42
N ASP A 156 7.14 -8.54 9.09
CA ASP A 156 6.48 -9.65 8.37
C ASP A 156 7.32 -10.94 8.31
N SER A 157 8.46 -11.01 9.02
CA SER A 157 9.39 -12.16 8.98
C SER A 157 8.74 -13.50 9.36
N GLU A 158 7.62 -13.49 10.09
CA GLU A 158 6.92 -14.68 10.58
C GLU A 158 5.45 -14.77 10.12
N LYS A 159 5.09 -14.13 8.99
CA LYS A 159 3.69 -14.02 8.53
C LYS A 159 2.80 -13.37 9.59
N ASN A 160 3.27 -12.26 10.16
CA ASN A 160 2.48 -11.49 11.12
C ASN A 160 1.18 -11.02 10.44
N PRO A 161 -0.01 -11.47 10.89
CA PRO A 161 -1.26 -11.15 10.21
C PRO A 161 -1.56 -9.64 10.19
N LEU A 162 -1.12 -8.92 11.23
CA LEU A 162 -1.25 -7.47 11.30
C LEU A 162 -0.34 -6.77 10.29
N ALA A 163 0.90 -7.25 10.12
CA ALA A 163 1.80 -6.74 9.11
C ALA A 163 1.24 -6.95 7.69
N ARG A 164 0.60 -8.10 7.42
CA ARG A 164 -0.09 -8.34 6.15
C ARG A 164 -1.21 -7.33 5.90
N MET A 165 -2.10 -7.13 6.88
CA MET A 165 -3.16 -6.11 6.76
C MET A 165 -2.58 -4.72 6.50
N ALA A 166 -1.52 -4.35 7.22
CA ALA A 166 -0.87 -3.07 7.06
C ALA A 166 -0.30 -2.89 5.64
N LEU A 167 0.40 -3.91 5.14
CA LEU A 167 1.00 -3.90 3.80
C LEU A 167 -0.07 -3.83 2.71
N ASP A 168 -1.17 -4.57 2.83
CA ASP A 168 -2.27 -4.53 1.86
C ASP A 168 -2.94 -3.16 1.80
N MET A 169 -3.12 -2.50 2.95
CA MET A 169 -3.71 -1.16 3.01
C MET A 169 -2.75 -0.05 2.57
N LEU A 170 -1.48 -0.12 2.98
CA LEU A 170 -0.49 0.94 2.75
C LEU A 170 0.13 0.89 1.35
N SER A 171 0.17 -0.27 0.71
CA SER A 171 0.73 -0.44 -0.64
C SER A 171 -0.23 -0.03 -1.75
N ALA A 172 -1.50 0.20 -1.41
CA ALA A 172 -2.50 0.62 -2.36
C ALA A 172 -2.17 2.02 -2.93
N PRO A 173 -2.18 2.17 -4.27
CA PRO A 173 -1.91 3.45 -4.90
C PRO A 173 -3.08 4.40 -4.67
N ALA A 174 -2.78 5.69 -4.46
CA ALA A 174 -3.80 6.72 -4.34
C ALA A 174 -4.43 7.12 -5.68
N THR A 175 -3.78 6.80 -6.80
CA THR A 175 -4.23 7.23 -8.13
C THR A 175 -4.09 6.14 -9.17
N SER A 176 -4.96 6.16 -10.18
CA SER A 176 -4.86 5.33 -11.39
C SER A 176 -3.79 5.82 -12.37
N VAL A 177 -3.09 6.92 -12.09
CA VAL A 177 -2.16 7.58 -13.03
C VAL A 177 -1.06 6.64 -13.51
N ASP A 178 -0.57 5.74 -12.65
CA ASP A 178 0.43 4.74 -13.07
C ASP A 178 -0.12 3.70 -14.04
N ALA A 179 -1.37 3.27 -13.82
CA ALA A 179 -2.06 2.37 -14.74
C ALA A 179 -2.33 3.10 -16.05
N GLU A 180 -2.84 4.32 -16.01
CA GLU A 180 -3.07 5.18 -17.19
C GLU A 180 -1.80 5.45 -17.98
N ARG A 181 -0.68 5.73 -17.31
CA ARG A 181 0.63 5.89 -17.95
C ARG A 181 1.07 4.60 -18.63
N SER A 182 0.83 3.46 -18.00
CA SER A 182 1.13 2.15 -18.59
C SER A 182 0.27 1.87 -19.83
N PHE A 183 -1.04 2.18 -19.77
CA PHE A 183 -1.96 2.03 -20.90
C PHE A 183 -1.69 3.02 -22.04
N SER A 184 -1.34 4.27 -21.72
CA SER A 184 -0.97 5.29 -22.71
C SER A 184 0.25 4.85 -23.53
N ARG A 185 1.25 4.25 -22.86
CA ARG A 185 2.40 3.65 -23.52
C ARG A 185 2.02 2.39 -24.30
N GLY A 186 1.13 1.56 -23.76
CA GLY A 186 0.55 0.40 -24.46
C GLY A 186 -0.17 0.79 -25.75
N GLY A 187 -0.82 1.96 -25.80
CA GLY A 187 -1.45 2.50 -27.01
C GLY A 187 -0.48 2.67 -28.19
N LEU A 188 0.81 2.92 -27.93
CA LEU A 188 1.84 2.95 -28.98
C LEU A 188 2.10 1.56 -29.59
N VAL A 189 1.91 0.49 -28.80
CA VAL A 189 2.02 -0.90 -29.25
C VAL A 189 0.81 -1.31 -30.08
N VAL A 190 -0.39 -0.86 -29.69
CA VAL A 190 -1.67 -1.22 -30.34
C VAL A 190 -1.92 -0.47 -31.64
N SER A 191 -1.69 0.85 -31.68
CA SER A 191 -2.31 1.68 -32.71
C SER A 191 -1.39 2.10 -33.86
N LYS A 192 -0.06 2.16 -33.68
CA LYS A 192 0.78 2.93 -34.61
C LYS A 192 1.83 2.17 -35.42
N LEU A 193 2.27 0.98 -35.01
CA LEU A 193 3.44 0.32 -35.64
C LEU A 193 3.30 -1.20 -35.86
N ARG A 194 2.20 -1.84 -35.43
CA ARG A 194 2.07 -3.31 -35.44
C ARG A 194 0.62 -3.78 -35.64
N HIS A 195 0.11 -3.69 -36.87
CA HIS A 195 -1.27 -4.05 -37.25
C HIS A 195 -1.62 -5.56 -37.18
N ASN A 196 -0.89 -6.37 -36.42
CA ASN A 196 -1.12 -7.83 -36.36
C ASN A 196 -0.73 -8.50 -35.03
N LEU A 197 -0.77 -7.77 -33.90
CA LEU A 197 -0.59 -8.38 -32.58
C LEU A 197 -1.94 -8.80 -32.01
N SER A 198 -2.02 -10.02 -31.47
CA SER A 198 -3.16 -10.46 -30.69
C SER A 198 -3.31 -9.67 -29.38
N ASP A 199 -4.50 -9.67 -28.79
CA ASP A 199 -4.77 -9.07 -27.48
C ASP A 199 -3.81 -9.59 -26.40
N GLU A 200 -3.51 -10.89 -26.44
CA GLU A 200 -2.58 -11.52 -25.52
C GLU A 200 -1.16 -10.96 -25.66
N SER A 201 -0.66 -10.85 -26.90
CA SER A 201 0.67 -10.32 -27.18
C SER A 201 0.78 -8.84 -26.79
N THR A 202 -0.30 -8.08 -27.03
CA THR A 202 -0.42 -6.67 -26.63
C THR A 202 -0.35 -6.50 -25.12
N ARG A 203 -1.10 -7.32 -24.37
CA ARG A 203 -1.09 -7.32 -22.90
C ARG A 203 0.29 -7.71 -22.36
N ALA A 204 0.87 -8.79 -22.87
CA ALA A 204 2.19 -9.26 -22.47
C ALA A 204 3.27 -8.20 -22.71
N ALA A 205 3.28 -7.56 -23.89
CA ALA A 205 4.21 -6.50 -24.22
C ALA A 205 4.04 -5.27 -23.30
N THR A 206 2.80 -4.88 -22.99
CA THR A 206 2.50 -3.74 -22.10
C THR A 206 3.00 -4.01 -20.68
N VAL A 207 2.69 -5.18 -20.13
CA VAL A 207 3.11 -5.60 -18.77
C VAL A 207 4.62 -5.75 -18.70
N LEU A 208 5.24 -6.43 -19.66
CA LEU A 208 6.70 -6.61 -19.71
C LEU A 208 7.42 -5.26 -19.80
N ASN A 209 6.93 -4.32 -20.61
CA ASN A 209 7.50 -2.98 -20.71
C ASN A 209 7.40 -2.21 -19.37
N SER A 210 6.31 -2.42 -18.62
CA SER A 210 6.16 -1.87 -17.26
C SER A 210 7.19 -2.49 -16.30
N TRP A 211 7.32 -3.81 -16.27
CA TRP A 211 8.29 -4.52 -15.42
C TRP A 211 9.74 -4.19 -15.77
N MET A 212 10.05 -3.97 -17.04
CA MET A 212 11.37 -3.52 -17.47
C MET A 212 11.77 -2.16 -16.88
N GLN A 213 10.84 -1.33 -16.39
CA GLN A 213 11.19 -0.08 -15.71
C GLN A 213 11.64 -0.31 -14.26
N ILE A 214 11.40 -1.50 -13.69
CA ILE A 214 11.78 -1.84 -12.32
C ILE A 214 13.18 -2.48 -12.36
N PRO A 215 14.21 -1.82 -11.79
CA PRO A 215 15.56 -2.37 -11.77
C PRO A 215 15.58 -3.73 -11.07
N GLY A 216 16.30 -4.69 -11.64
CA GLY A 216 16.44 -6.04 -11.09
C GLY A 216 15.23 -6.96 -11.26
N LEU A 217 14.06 -6.46 -11.68
CA LEU A 217 12.87 -7.30 -11.86
C LEU A 217 12.93 -8.15 -13.14
N VAL A 218 13.48 -7.58 -14.21
CA VAL A 218 13.68 -8.26 -15.49
C VAL A 218 15.18 -8.36 -15.77
N PRO A 219 15.75 -9.56 -15.97
CA PRO A 219 17.18 -9.75 -16.25
C PRO A 219 17.52 -9.36 -17.69
N LYS A 220 17.46 -8.06 -18.01
CA LYS A 220 17.62 -7.52 -19.37
C LYS A 220 18.93 -7.96 -20.02
N GLN A 221 20.03 -7.94 -19.27
CA GLN A 221 21.36 -8.29 -19.78
C GLN A 221 21.41 -9.76 -20.21
N SER A 222 20.88 -10.67 -19.38
CA SER A 222 20.77 -12.09 -19.70
C SER A 222 19.93 -12.30 -20.95
N ILE A 223 18.76 -11.68 -21.04
CA ILE A 223 17.86 -11.78 -22.21
C ILE A 223 18.57 -11.31 -23.50
N VAL A 224 19.26 -10.16 -23.45
CA VAL A 224 19.98 -9.61 -24.61
C VAL A 224 21.14 -10.53 -25.02
N GLN A 225 21.85 -11.13 -24.05
CA GLN A 225 22.89 -12.11 -24.36
C GLN A 225 22.30 -13.35 -25.04
N THR A 226 21.21 -13.92 -24.52
CA THR A 226 20.52 -15.06 -25.14
C THR A 226 20.18 -14.81 -26.61
N PHE A 227 19.66 -13.62 -26.96
CA PHE A 227 19.36 -13.27 -28.36
C PHE A 227 20.60 -13.06 -29.24
N LYS A 228 21.73 -12.63 -28.67
CA LYS A 228 22.99 -12.44 -29.41
C LYS A 228 23.71 -13.75 -29.69
N THR A 229 23.65 -14.71 -28.77
CA THR A 229 24.37 -15.99 -28.89
C THR A 229 23.56 -17.06 -29.64
N GLY A 230 22.27 -16.84 -29.91
CA GLY A 230 21.40 -17.79 -30.63
C GLY A 230 20.91 -18.98 -29.79
N ASP A 231 21.42 -19.14 -28.57
CA ASP A 231 21.02 -20.19 -27.65
C ASP A 231 19.70 -19.84 -26.94
N LEU A 232 18.57 -20.18 -27.56
CA LEU A 232 17.25 -20.13 -26.92
C LEU A 232 17.10 -21.25 -25.88
N GLN A 233 17.85 -21.18 -24.78
CA GLN A 233 17.60 -22.02 -23.61
C GLN A 233 16.45 -21.39 -22.80
N PRO A 234 15.40 -22.15 -22.41
CA PRO A 234 14.30 -21.61 -21.62
C PRO A 234 14.82 -21.09 -20.29
N ILE A 235 14.59 -19.80 -20.02
CA ILE A 235 14.94 -19.17 -18.74
C ILE A 235 14.02 -19.77 -17.67
N LEU A 236 14.53 -20.72 -16.90
CA LEU A 236 13.87 -21.24 -15.71
C LEU A 236 13.84 -20.14 -14.65
N VAL A 237 12.73 -19.44 -14.52
CA VAL A 237 12.48 -18.59 -13.36
C VAL A 237 12.22 -19.51 -12.16
N SER A 238 13.14 -19.51 -11.20
CA SER A 238 13.02 -20.27 -9.96
C SER A 238 11.91 -19.68 -9.07
N THR A 239 10.65 -20.01 -9.37
CA THR A 239 9.59 -19.96 -8.36
C THR A 239 9.71 -21.21 -7.50
N ARG A 240 9.79 -21.01 -6.18
CA ARG A 240 9.96 -22.02 -5.13
C ARG A 240 9.36 -23.39 -5.50
N GLY A 241 10.26 -24.36 -5.66
CA GLY A 241 10.01 -25.78 -5.40
C GLY A 241 8.85 -26.43 -6.15
N LYS A 242 9.01 -26.68 -7.46
CA LYS A 242 8.82 -27.98 -8.13
C LYS A 242 8.90 -27.79 -9.65
N ARG A 243 9.83 -28.51 -10.30
CA ARG A 243 9.97 -28.57 -11.76
C ARG A 243 8.92 -29.56 -12.28
N VAL A 244 8.05 -29.13 -13.19
CA VAL A 244 7.25 -30.05 -14.01
C VAL A 244 7.43 -29.62 -15.48
N PRO A 245 7.90 -30.52 -16.37
CA PRO A 245 7.95 -30.25 -17.80
C PRO A 245 6.55 -30.34 -18.41
N ILE A 246 6.22 -29.42 -19.32
CA ILE A 246 5.05 -29.52 -20.21
C ILE A 246 5.56 -30.14 -21.52
N PRO A 247 4.99 -31.26 -22.01
CA PRO A 247 5.34 -31.78 -23.33
C PRO A 247 4.69 -30.92 -24.42
N MET A 248 5.51 -30.45 -25.36
CA MET A 248 5.04 -29.84 -26.61
C MET A 248 4.63 -30.98 -27.56
N GLY A 249 3.32 -31.18 -27.74
CA GLY A 249 2.76 -31.93 -28.85
C GLY A 249 2.53 -30.98 -30.02
N ILE A 250 2.90 -31.46 -31.21
CA ILE A 250 2.84 -30.83 -32.55
C ILE A 250 1.44 -30.31 -32.88
#